data_AF-F4A0C3-F1
#
_entry.id   AF-F4A0C3-F1
#
_cell.length_a   1.000
_cell.length_b   1.000
_cell.length_c   1.000
_cell.angle_alpha   90.00
_cell.angle_beta   90.00
_cell.angle_gamma   90.00
#
_symmetry.space_group_name_H-M   'P 1'
#
loop_
_entity.id
_entity.type
_entity.pdbx_description
1 polymer ?
#
loop_
_entity_poly.entity_id
_entity_poly.type
_entity_poly.pdbx_seq_one_letter_code
_entity_poly.pdbx_strand_id
1 'polypeptide(L)'
;MLFMLVGVIVLTSCSHGKQPDYTSIAISKGKRILVIAPHPDDETLGVGGTIYQAVKNSDDVKVVIVTSGDSFTRAAEILTKHPIPGIKDYIRLGYIRHSESRKALESLGVKPDNIIFLGYADTSLRFLWDSFWDKPHVSGDIRSAYSPYDDIYQLKVPYMGQALETQLANIIEQYKPTDIYYPSTMDAHPDHWAAGAFTEYAAYVSNYTGELHAYLIHHKLWPSLWAMNKNAPEMPPADIKNIGGFKWEEDKLSDDAIDAKLQAVKKYKTQIDVMAPFMYGFIRNSESFMQPQVSVIPELTAVFDVPGQITQNKFMLIKNIGDNEFKRIEEPSANIVQLNSASANNTLYIALKLHSKPEASLSYEMHIRLLYPMSVKRIDLLYKKGKWQYENKAGNSIVINDINGNVYDKVWLCCNLPISTPRYLYINADISKGDKMIDHLPLYMFKLQAQ
;
A
#
# COMPACT_ATOMS: atom_id res chain seq x y z
N MET A 1 24.77 -2.15 1.24
CA MET A 1 24.93 -1.61 2.60
C MET A 1 24.54 -2.73 3.57
N LEU A 2 25.53 -3.35 4.21
CA LEU A 2 25.36 -4.55 5.05
C LEU A 2 24.76 -4.11 6.39
N PHE A 3 23.47 -4.38 6.65
CA PHE A 3 22.89 -4.15 7.98
C PHE A 3 23.37 -5.24 8.93
N MET A 4 24.31 -4.87 9.81
CA MET A 4 24.76 -5.68 10.93
C MET A 4 23.71 -5.58 12.03
N LEU A 5 22.80 -6.57 12.13
CA LEU A 5 21.79 -6.62 13.17
C LEU A 5 22.44 -7.10 14.48
N VAL A 6 22.64 -6.18 15.43
CA VAL A 6 22.94 -6.56 16.82
C VAL A 6 21.63 -6.99 17.46
N GLY A 7 21.45 -8.30 17.63
CA GLY A 7 20.29 -8.87 18.31
C GLY A 7 20.29 -8.49 19.79
N VAL A 8 19.41 -7.57 20.19
CA VAL A 8 19.03 -7.38 21.58
C VAL A 8 17.85 -8.32 21.84
N ILE A 9 18.08 -9.40 22.60
CA ILE A 9 17.03 -10.25 23.10
C ILE A 9 16.31 -9.48 24.22
N VAL A 10 15.17 -8.88 23.90
CA VAL A 10 14.25 -8.36 24.92
C VAL A 10 13.29 -9.49 25.29
N LEU A 11 13.52 -10.12 26.45
CA LEU A 11 12.56 -11.02 27.08
C LEU A 11 11.42 -10.18 27.69
N THR A 12 10.46 -9.75 26.86
CA THR A 12 9.17 -9.26 27.38
C THR A 12 8.29 -10.46 27.69
N SER A 13 7.82 -10.53 28.93
CA SER A 13 6.79 -11.47 29.36
C SER A 13 5.55 -11.34 28.46
N CYS A 14 5.16 -12.45 27.83
CA CYS A 14 3.90 -12.54 27.08
C CYS A 14 2.72 -12.41 28.05
N SER A 15 2.28 -11.18 28.29
CA SER A 15 0.89 -10.98 28.70
C SER A 15 0.00 -11.52 27.58
N HIS A 16 -0.89 -12.43 27.91
CA HIS A 16 -1.97 -12.88 27.01
C HIS A 16 -2.94 -11.71 26.84
N GLY A 17 -2.53 -10.70 26.06
CA GLY A 17 -3.42 -9.66 25.60
C GLY A 17 -4.57 -10.31 24.83
N LYS A 18 -5.80 -9.83 25.06
CA LYS A 18 -6.97 -10.26 24.29
C LYS A 18 -6.63 -10.22 22.79
N GLN A 19 -6.91 -11.32 22.09
CA GLN A 19 -6.85 -11.30 20.62
C GLN A 19 -7.77 -10.18 20.11
N PRO A 20 -7.38 -9.45 19.05
CA PRO A 20 -8.28 -8.48 18.44
C PRO A 20 -9.58 -9.19 18.01
N ASP A 21 -10.71 -8.49 18.04
CA ASP A 21 -11.98 -9.01 17.53
C ASP A 21 -11.87 -9.19 16.01
N TYR A 22 -11.40 -10.35 15.57
CA TYR A 22 -11.43 -10.71 14.15
C TYR A 22 -12.87 -10.89 13.71
N THR A 23 -13.18 -10.35 12.54
CA THR A 23 -14.36 -10.84 11.80
C THR A 23 -13.92 -12.02 10.95
N SER A 24 -14.55 -13.17 11.14
CA SER A 24 -14.34 -14.30 10.23
C SER A 24 -14.87 -13.94 8.85
N ILE A 25 -14.08 -14.17 7.81
CA ILE A 25 -14.56 -14.00 6.44
C ILE A 25 -15.69 -15.01 6.21
N ALA A 26 -16.86 -14.53 5.81
CA ALA A 26 -18.04 -15.36 5.65
C ALA A 26 -17.86 -16.33 4.46
N ILE A 27 -18.13 -17.61 4.69
CA ILE A 27 -18.13 -18.63 3.65
C ILE A 27 -19.42 -18.47 2.84
N SER A 28 -19.34 -17.84 1.68
CA SER A 28 -20.39 -17.84 0.67
C SER A 28 -19.86 -18.42 -0.63
N LYS A 29 -20.71 -19.17 -1.36
CA LYS A 29 -20.35 -19.81 -2.63
C LYS A 29 -20.67 -18.90 -3.82
N GLY A 30 -19.91 -19.05 -4.89
CA GLY A 30 -20.14 -18.33 -6.15
C GLY A 30 -19.50 -16.94 -6.16
N LYS A 31 -18.45 -16.74 -5.37
CA LYS A 31 -17.68 -15.50 -5.36
C LYS A 31 -16.88 -15.34 -6.66
N ARG A 32 -16.60 -14.08 -7.00
CA ARG A 32 -15.69 -13.70 -8.08
C ARG A 32 -14.57 -12.89 -7.44
N ILE A 33 -13.46 -13.56 -7.18
CA ILE A 33 -12.37 -13.03 -6.39
C ILE A 33 -11.31 -12.46 -7.32
N LEU A 34 -11.00 -11.18 -7.13
CA LEU A 34 -9.87 -10.53 -7.79
C LEU A 34 -8.73 -10.35 -6.78
N VAL A 35 -7.57 -10.93 -7.06
CA VAL A 35 -6.36 -10.71 -6.25
C VAL A 35 -5.43 -9.77 -7.01
N ILE A 36 -5.02 -8.67 -6.38
CA ILE A 36 -4.01 -7.74 -6.88
C ILE A 36 -2.73 -7.96 -6.09
N ALA A 37 -1.61 -8.17 -6.80
CA ALA A 37 -0.29 -8.39 -6.23
C ALA A 37 0.73 -7.39 -6.78
N PRO A 38 1.50 -6.68 -5.93
CA PRO A 38 2.57 -5.78 -6.38
C PRO A 38 3.62 -6.52 -7.20
N HIS A 39 4.15 -7.63 -6.70
CA HIS A 39 5.22 -8.39 -7.33
C HIS A 39 4.85 -9.88 -7.49
N PRO A 40 5.59 -10.61 -8.35
CA PRO A 40 5.41 -12.06 -8.50
C PRO A 40 5.92 -12.83 -7.25
N ASP A 41 4.99 -13.21 -6.37
CA ASP A 41 5.13 -13.97 -5.10
C ASP A 41 4.08 -13.50 -4.08
N ASP A 42 3.80 -12.20 -4.04
CA ASP A 42 2.88 -11.57 -3.10
C ASP A 42 1.47 -12.18 -3.14
N GLU A 43 0.98 -12.58 -4.33
CA GLU A 43 -0.31 -13.24 -4.50
C GLU A 43 -0.40 -14.57 -3.72
N THR A 44 0.73 -15.28 -3.64
CA THR A 44 0.81 -16.56 -2.94
C THR A 44 1.17 -16.35 -1.48
N LEU A 45 2.03 -15.39 -1.15
CA LEU A 45 2.42 -15.11 0.24
C LEU A 45 1.24 -14.57 1.05
N GLY A 46 0.52 -13.59 0.51
CA GLY A 46 -0.58 -12.92 1.21
C GLY A 46 -1.91 -13.66 1.14
N VAL A 47 -2.19 -14.40 0.06
CA VAL A 47 -3.54 -14.91 -0.26
C VAL A 47 -3.56 -16.36 -0.75
N GLY A 48 -2.42 -17.07 -0.76
CA GLY A 48 -2.30 -18.38 -1.42
C GLY A 48 -3.20 -19.46 -0.83
N GLY A 49 -3.43 -19.44 0.49
CA GLY A 49 -4.35 -20.33 1.17
C GLY A 49 -5.80 -20.04 0.80
N THR A 50 -6.22 -18.77 0.92
CA THR A 50 -7.55 -18.30 0.52
C THR A 50 -7.85 -18.60 -0.95
N ILE A 51 -6.89 -18.40 -1.87
CA ILE A 51 -7.03 -18.74 -3.30
C ILE A 51 -7.37 -20.22 -3.47
N TYR A 52 -6.59 -21.11 -2.85
CA TYR A 52 -6.81 -22.56 -2.96
C TYR A 52 -8.19 -22.97 -2.41
N GLN A 53 -8.59 -22.42 -1.26
CA GLN A 53 -9.91 -22.69 -0.66
C GLN A 53 -11.04 -22.19 -1.57
N ALA A 54 -10.93 -20.99 -2.13
CA ALA A 54 -11.91 -20.42 -3.05
C ALA A 54 -12.08 -21.27 -4.32
N VAL A 55 -10.98 -21.66 -4.96
CA VAL A 55 -11.02 -22.54 -6.13
C VAL A 55 -11.68 -23.88 -5.79
N LYS A 56 -11.34 -24.48 -4.64
CA LYS A 56 -11.96 -25.73 -4.16
C LYS A 56 -13.46 -25.57 -3.91
N ASN A 57 -13.90 -24.38 -3.50
CA ASN A 57 -15.30 -24.03 -3.32
C ASN A 57 -16.03 -23.69 -4.63
N SER A 58 -15.35 -23.81 -5.78
CA SER A 58 -15.86 -23.45 -7.12
C SER A 58 -16.13 -21.95 -7.30
N ASP A 59 -15.47 -21.10 -6.52
CA ASP A 59 -15.43 -19.67 -6.77
C ASP A 59 -14.52 -19.38 -7.98
N ASP A 60 -14.81 -18.31 -8.71
CA ASP A 60 -13.96 -17.86 -9.81
C ASP A 60 -12.88 -16.94 -9.26
N VAL A 61 -11.61 -17.24 -9.53
CA VAL A 61 -10.47 -16.47 -9.03
C VAL A 61 -9.66 -15.94 -10.21
N LYS A 62 -9.39 -14.64 -10.20
CA LYS A 62 -8.51 -13.93 -11.13
C LYS A 62 -7.41 -13.22 -10.34
N VAL A 63 -6.18 -13.34 -10.81
CA VAL A 63 -5.00 -12.75 -10.18
C VAL A 63 -4.33 -11.78 -11.15
N VAL A 64 -4.04 -10.58 -10.67
CA VAL A 64 -3.37 -9.51 -11.41
C VAL A 64 -2.09 -9.16 -10.66
N ILE A 65 -0.95 -9.35 -11.33
CA ILE A 65 0.37 -9.02 -10.80
C ILE A 65 0.84 -7.74 -11.51
N VAL A 66 1.10 -6.70 -10.73
CA VAL A 66 1.28 -5.34 -11.24
C VAL A 66 2.66 -5.14 -11.84
N THR A 67 3.72 -5.46 -11.10
CA THR A 67 5.10 -5.34 -11.55
C THR A 67 5.67 -6.68 -11.98
N SER A 68 6.76 -6.64 -12.74
CA SER A 68 7.49 -7.84 -13.15
C SER A 68 8.51 -8.36 -12.11
N GLY A 69 8.68 -7.66 -10.98
CA GLY A 69 9.64 -8.04 -9.94
C GLY A 69 11.09 -8.10 -10.42
N ASP A 70 11.42 -7.29 -11.42
CA ASP A 70 12.64 -7.37 -12.23
C ASP A 70 13.81 -6.57 -11.66
N SER A 71 13.65 -5.86 -10.54
CA SER A 71 14.68 -4.98 -9.95
C SER A 71 15.31 -5.56 -8.68
N PHE A 72 15.01 -6.82 -8.33
CA PHE A 72 15.65 -7.47 -7.17
C PHE A 72 17.08 -7.92 -7.48
N THR A 73 18.03 -6.99 -7.33
CA THR A 73 19.45 -7.15 -7.68
C THR A 73 20.07 -8.44 -7.14
N ARG A 74 19.79 -8.84 -5.90
CA ARG A 74 20.38 -10.06 -5.32
C ARG A 74 19.87 -11.33 -6.02
N ALA A 75 18.60 -11.38 -6.39
CA ALA A 75 18.06 -12.49 -7.18
C ALA A 75 18.66 -12.50 -8.60
N ALA A 76 18.80 -11.33 -9.23
CA ALA A 76 19.44 -11.21 -10.53
C ALA A 76 20.90 -11.71 -10.52
N GLU A 77 21.68 -11.33 -9.50
CA GLU A 77 23.07 -11.80 -9.32
C GLU A 77 23.16 -13.34 -9.26
N ILE A 78 22.32 -13.98 -8.43
CA ILE A 78 22.32 -15.44 -8.25
C ILE A 78 21.84 -16.14 -9.53
N LEU A 79 20.74 -15.68 -10.11
CA LEU A 79 20.11 -16.27 -11.29
C LEU A 79 21.05 -16.23 -12.51
N THR A 80 21.70 -15.08 -12.73
CA THR A 80 22.52 -14.85 -13.93
C THR A 80 24.00 -15.15 -13.71
N LYS A 81 24.43 -15.29 -12.46
CA LYS A 81 25.84 -15.44 -12.05
C LYS A 81 26.69 -14.23 -12.43
N HIS A 82 26.06 -13.06 -12.61
CA HIS A 82 26.74 -11.80 -12.84
C HIS A 82 26.79 -11.00 -11.53
N PRO A 83 27.98 -10.63 -11.01
CA PRO A 83 28.08 -9.87 -9.77
C PRO A 83 27.59 -8.42 -9.90
N ILE A 84 27.46 -7.92 -11.13
CA ILE A 84 26.87 -6.62 -11.46
C ILE A 84 25.88 -6.87 -12.60
N PRO A 85 24.60 -7.16 -12.30
CA PRO A 85 23.60 -7.44 -13.31
C PRO A 85 23.40 -6.25 -14.25
N GLY A 86 23.24 -6.52 -15.54
CA GLY A 86 22.87 -5.52 -16.54
C GLY A 86 21.36 -5.52 -16.85
N ILE A 87 20.91 -4.59 -17.70
CA ILE A 87 19.50 -4.46 -18.12
C ILE A 87 18.91 -5.80 -18.59
N LYS A 88 19.66 -6.58 -19.37
CA LYS A 88 19.20 -7.89 -19.88
C LYS A 88 19.02 -8.94 -18.77
N ASP A 89 19.79 -8.84 -17.69
CA ASP A 89 19.70 -9.75 -16.55
C ASP A 89 18.44 -9.47 -15.72
N TYR A 90 18.12 -8.19 -15.52
CA TYR A 90 16.88 -7.75 -14.89
C TYR A 90 15.64 -8.16 -15.71
N ILE A 91 15.63 -7.91 -17.02
CA ILE A 91 14.52 -8.37 -17.89
C ILE A 91 14.40 -9.90 -17.85
N ARG A 92 15.52 -10.62 -17.85
CA ARG A 92 15.50 -12.09 -17.71
C ARG A 92 14.93 -12.52 -16.36
N LEU A 93 15.25 -11.83 -15.27
CA LEU A 93 14.66 -12.08 -13.96
C LEU A 93 13.14 -11.91 -14.01
N GLY A 94 12.63 -10.84 -14.63
CA GLY A 94 11.19 -10.60 -14.79
C GLY A 94 10.46 -11.75 -15.48
N TYR A 95 10.95 -12.21 -16.64
CA TYR A 95 10.35 -13.38 -17.34
C TYR A 95 10.38 -14.66 -16.49
N ILE A 96 11.46 -14.90 -15.74
CA ILE A 96 11.53 -16.06 -14.84
C ILE A 96 10.50 -15.92 -13.73
N ARG A 97 10.38 -14.76 -13.09
CA ARG A 97 9.40 -14.50 -12.04
C ARG A 97 7.96 -14.60 -12.54
N HIS A 98 7.65 -14.14 -13.75
CA HIS A 98 6.35 -14.40 -14.39
C HIS A 98 6.06 -15.91 -14.49
N SER A 99 7.05 -16.71 -14.92
CA SER A 99 6.89 -18.17 -14.98
C SER A 99 6.73 -18.81 -13.60
N GLU A 100 7.39 -18.31 -12.57
CA GLU A 100 7.28 -18.81 -11.20
C GLU A 100 5.87 -18.57 -10.64
N SER A 101 5.34 -17.34 -10.76
CA SER A 101 3.95 -17.02 -10.38
C SER A 101 2.93 -17.87 -11.12
N ARG A 102 3.06 -18.05 -12.45
CA ARG A 102 2.14 -18.91 -13.21
C ARG A 102 2.12 -20.33 -12.64
N LYS A 103 3.29 -20.93 -12.43
CA LYS A 103 3.41 -22.29 -11.87
C LYS A 103 2.85 -22.40 -10.46
N ALA A 104 3.06 -21.38 -9.63
CA ALA A 104 2.53 -21.33 -8.27
C ALA A 104 0.99 -21.28 -8.29
N LEU A 105 0.42 -20.31 -9.00
CA LEU A 105 -1.02 -20.09 -9.09
C LEU A 105 -1.78 -21.24 -9.77
N GLU A 106 -1.23 -21.80 -10.84
CA GLU A 106 -1.79 -23.01 -11.47
C GLU A 106 -1.81 -24.19 -10.49
N SER A 107 -0.79 -24.32 -9.62
CA SER A 107 -0.77 -25.36 -8.58
C SER A 107 -1.77 -25.13 -7.44
N LEU A 108 -2.24 -23.89 -7.28
CA LEU A 108 -3.37 -23.54 -6.40
C LEU A 108 -4.73 -23.68 -7.10
N GLY A 109 -4.74 -24.03 -8.40
CA GLY A 109 -5.94 -24.29 -9.20
C GLY A 109 -6.48 -23.07 -9.97
N VAL A 110 -5.75 -21.94 -9.98
CA VAL A 110 -6.12 -20.78 -10.82
C VAL A 110 -5.96 -21.14 -12.29
N LYS A 111 -6.95 -20.79 -13.12
CA LYS A 111 -6.91 -21.03 -14.57
C LYS A 111 -5.83 -20.15 -15.23
N PRO A 112 -5.07 -20.64 -16.22
CA PRO A 112 -4.04 -19.84 -16.89
C PRO A 112 -4.53 -18.48 -17.43
N ASP A 113 -5.71 -18.43 -18.05
CA ASP A 113 -6.33 -17.19 -18.58
C ASP A 113 -6.74 -16.18 -17.49
N ASN A 114 -6.72 -16.61 -16.22
CA ASN A 114 -7.02 -15.80 -15.06
C ASN A 114 -5.75 -15.30 -14.34
N ILE A 115 -4.56 -15.54 -14.89
CA ILE A 115 -3.28 -15.05 -14.36
C ILE A 115 -2.77 -13.94 -15.28
N ILE A 116 -2.86 -12.70 -14.80
CA ILE A 116 -2.60 -11.50 -15.60
C ILE A 116 -1.35 -10.80 -15.05
N PHE A 117 -0.41 -10.46 -15.92
CA PHE A 117 0.72 -9.57 -15.61
C PHE A 117 0.50 -8.22 -16.27
N LEU A 118 0.62 -7.12 -15.53
CA LEU A 118 0.51 -5.78 -16.10
C LEU A 118 1.85 -5.29 -16.67
N GLY A 119 2.98 -5.77 -16.14
CA GLY A 119 4.31 -5.54 -16.71
C GLY A 119 4.94 -4.21 -16.34
N TYR A 120 4.51 -3.57 -15.25
CA TYR A 120 5.15 -2.36 -14.73
C TYR A 120 6.53 -2.67 -14.15
N ALA A 121 7.44 -1.69 -14.18
CA ALA A 121 8.76 -1.86 -13.61
C ALA A 121 8.69 -1.96 -12.08
N ASP A 122 9.43 -2.91 -11.52
CA ASP A 122 9.65 -3.02 -10.08
C ASP A 122 10.36 -1.76 -9.54
N THR A 123 10.05 -1.39 -8.29
CA THR A 123 10.46 -0.18 -7.56
C THR A 123 9.88 1.14 -8.08
N SER A 124 8.90 1.10 -8.98
CA SER A 124 8.44 2.28 -9.71
C SER A 124 7.05 2.79 -9.33
N LEU A 125 6.20 1.99 -8.69
CA LEU A 125 4.76 2.29 -8.56
C LEU A 125 4.50 3.55 -7.72
N ARG A 126 5.30 3.78 -6.68
CA ARG A 126 5.25 5.03 -5.90
C ARG A 126 5.40 6.26 -6.79
N PHE A 127 6.38 6.26 -7.70
CA PHE A 127 6.61 7.40 -8.58
C PHE A 127 5.43 7.65 -9.52
N LEU A 128 4.79 6.58 -10.00
CA LEU A 128 3.58 6.66 -10.82
C LEU A 128 2.41 7.31 -10.07
N TRP A 129 2.27 6.97 -8.77
CA TRP A 129 1.27 7.58 -7.91
C TRP A 129 1.56 9.07 -7.63
N ASP A 130 2.81 9.40 -7.31
CA ASP A 130 3.18 10.73 -6.80
C ASP A 130 3.38 11.77 -7.90
N SER A 131 4.20 11.44 -8.91
CA SER A 131 4.79 12.45 -9.81
C SER A 131 4.69 12.11 -11.30
N PHE A 132 4.35 10.88 -11.65
CA PHE A 132 4.32 10.38 -13.04
C PHE A 132 2.93 9.86 -13.40
N TRP A 133 1.91 10.69 -13.15
CA TRP A 133 0.51 10.34 -13.43
C TRP A 133 0.24 10.24 -14.94
N ASP A 134 0.53 11.31 -15.67
CA ASP A 134 0.21 11.53 -17.08
C ASP A 134 1.46 11.65 -17.97
N LYS A 135 2.64 11.34 -17.43
CA LYS A 135 3.92 11.30 -18.16
C LYS A 135 4.71 10.03 -17.83
N PRO A 136 5.41 9.41 -18.80
CA PRO A 136 6.16 8.19 -18.56
C PRO A 136 7.31 8.38 -17.55
N HIS A 137 7.43 7.43 -16.61
CA HIS A 137 8.55 7.30 -15.69
C HIS A 137 9.62 6.36 -16.26
N VAL A 138 10.89 6.78 -16.27
CA VAL A 138 12.01 5.90 -16.64
C VAL A 138 12.47 5.15 -15.39
N SER A 139 12.24 3.84 -15.35
CA SER A 139 12.69 2.95 -14.28
C SER A 139 14.22 2.98 -14.09
N GLY A 140 14.71 2.77 -12.87
CA GLY A 140 16.16 2.75 -12.58
C GLY A 140 16.92 1.61 -13.26
N ASP A 141 16.55 0.35 -12.97
CA ASP A 141 17.35 -0.83 -13.30
C ASP A 141 17.24 -1.25 -14.78
N ILE A 142 16.01 -1.34 -15.31
CA ILE A 142 15.79 -1.69 -16.73
C ILE A 142 15.91 -0.48 -17.68
N ARG A 143 16.01 0.75 -17.15
CA ARG A 143 16.17 2.02 -17.89
C ARG A 143 15.17 2.23 -19.03
N SER A 144 13.91 1.83 -18.81
CA SER A 144 12.83 1.97 -19.78
C SER A 144 11.68 2.79 -19.21
N ALA A 145 10.94 3.47 -20.09
CA ALA A 145 9.67 4.11 -19.76
C ALA A 145 8.44 3.27 -20.16
N TYR A 146 8.69 2.09 -20.75
CA TYR A 146 7.69 1.19 -21.28
C TYR A 146 8.05 -0.26 -20.96
N SER A 147 7.04 -1.10 -20.79
CA SER A 147 7.24 -2.52 -20.53
C SER A 147 7.98 -3.24 -21.66
N PRO A 148 9.06 -3.98 -21.37
CA PRO A 148 9.78 -4.79 -22.35
C PRO A 148 9.19 -6.19 -22.55
N TYR A 149 8.14 -6.55 -21.80
CA TYR A 149 7.58 -7.90 -21.76
C TYR A 149 6.50 -8.10 -22.83
N ASP A 150 6.44 -9.32 -23.39
CA ASP A 150 5.44 -9.73 -24.37
C ASP A 150 4.35 -10.67 -23.82
N ASP A 151 4.49 -11.10 -22.56
CA ASP A 151 3.60 -12.02 -21.87
C ASP A 151 2.67 -11.31 -20.84
N ILE A 152 2.28 -10.07 -21.18
CA ILE A 152 1.54 -9.13 -20.33
C ILE A 152 0.17 -8.75 -20.93
N TYR A 153 -0.71 -8.19 -20.10
CA TYR A 153 -2.08 -7.81 -20.43
C TYR A 153 -2.18 -6.86 -21.63
N GLN A 154 -1.29 -5.88 -21.71
CA GLN A 154 -1.20 -4.93 -22.80
C GLN A 154 0.27 -4.68 -23.15
N LEU A 155 0.63 -4.97 -24.40
CA LEU A 155 2.00 -4.80 -24.89
C LEU A 155 2.44 -3.34 -24.82
N LYS A 156 3.72 -3.12 -24.48
CA LYS A 156 4.37 -1.79 -24.44
C LYS A 156 3.61 -0.79 -23.57
N VAL A 157 3.07 -1.23 -22.43
CA VAL A 157 2.40 -0.33 -21.48
C VAL A 157 3.38 0.77 -21.03
N PRO A 158 2.98 2.06 -21.07
CA PRO A 158 3.79 3.14 -20.52
C PRO A 158 3.76 3.10 -19.00
N TYR A 159 4.90 3.36 -18.36
CA TYR A 159 4.99 3.49 -16.92
C TYR A 159 4.42 4.83 -16.47
N MET A 160 3.09 4.88 -16.38
CA MET A 160 2.28 6.05 -16.05
C MET A 160 1.19 5.65 -15.05
N GLY A 161 0.94 6.52 -14.06
CA GLY A 161 -0.09 6.28 -13.05
C GLY A 161 -1.49 6.18 -13.66
N GLN A 162 -1.83 7.07 -14.60
CA GLN A 162 -3.09 7.02 -15.33
C GLN A 162 -3.28 5.72 -16.10
N ALA A 163 -2.22 5.19 -16.73
CA ALA A 163 -2.30 3.93 -17.45
C ALA A 163 -2.60 2.77 -16.50
N LEU A 164 -1.93 2.72 -15.34
CA LEU A 164 -2.12 1.66 -14.35
C LEU A 164 -3.54 1.70 -13.76
N GLU A 165 -3.98 2.89 -13.36
CA GLU A 165 -5.32 3.08 -12.84
C GLU A 165 -6.39 2.67 -13.86
N THR A 166 -6.25 3.09 -15.12
CA THR A 166 -7.21 2.75 -16.17
C THR A 166 -7.23 1.25 -16.45
N GLN A 167 -6.08 0.57 -16.41
CA GLN A 167 -6.04 -0.90 -16.56
C GLN A 167 -6.75 -1.60 -15.40
N LEU A 168 -6.47 -1.21 -14.15
CA LEU A 168 -7.12 -1.80 -12.97
C LEU A 168 -8.64 -1.55 -12.98
N ALA A 169 -9.08 -0.33 -13.28
CA ALA A 169 -10.50 0.00 -13.39
C ALA A 169 -11.19 -0.83 -14.46
N ASN A 170 -10.60 -0.93 -15.66
CA ASN A 170 -11.14 -1.79 -16.74
C ASN A 170 -11.24 -3.26 -16.31
N ILE A 171 -10.23 -3.79 -15.61
CA ILE A 171 -10.27 -5.16 -15.08
C ILE A 171 -11.41 -5.31 -14.08
N ILE A 172 -11.58 -4.38 -13.14
CA ILE A 172 -12.68 -4.40 -12.16
C ILE A 172 -14.04 -4.33 -12.86
N GLU A 173 -14.23 -3.45 -13.84
CA GLU A 173 -15.49 -3.29 -14.57
C GLU A 173 -15.85 -4.52 -15.43
N GLN A 174 -14.86 -5.12 -16.09
CA GLN A 174 -15.08 -6.31 -16.91
C GLN A 174 -15.25 -7.56 -16.05
N TYR A 175 -14.41 -7.70 -15.02
CA TYR A 175 -14.42 -8.85 -14.14
C TYR A 175 -15.51 -8.78 -13.07
N LYS A 176 -16.11 -7.62 -12.77
CA LYS A 176 -17.14 -7.41 -11.74
C LYS A 176 -16.96 -8.34 -10.53
N PRO A 177 -15.82 -8.21 -9.80
CA PRO A 177 -15.56 -9.05 -8.64
C PRO A 177 -16.63 -8.83 -7.56
N THR A 178 -16.75 -9.79 -6.65
CA THR A 178 -17.48 -9.65 -5.39
C THR A 178 -16.56 -9.28 -4.24
N ASP A 179 -15.28 -9.68 -4.35
CA ASP A 179 -14.24 -9.51 -3.35
C ASP A 179 -12.94 -9.13 -4.08
N ILE A 180 -12.23 -8.12 -3.58
CA ILE A 180 -10.88 -7.75 -4.07
C ILE A 180 -9.89 -7.91 -2.91
N TYR A 181 -8.90 -8.77 -3.09
CA TYR A 181 -7.76 -8.90 -2.18
C TYR A 181 -6.59 -8.12 -2.75
N TYR A 182 -5.93 -7.28 -1.95
CA TYR A 182 -4.93 -6.33 -2.44
C TYR A 182 -3.91 -5.96 -1.36
N PRO A 183 -2.72 -5.44 -1.71
CA PRO A 183 -1.74 -5.02 -0.71
C PRO A 183 -2.26 -3.82 0.09
N SER A 184 -2.04 -3.82 1.39
CA SER A 184 -2.43 -2.74 2.29
C SER A 184 -1.66 -1.46 2.01
N THR A 185 -2.34 -0.30 2.09
CA THR A 185 -1.70 1.02 2.04
C THR A 185 -0.76 1.26 3.24
N MET A 186 -0.81 0.40 4.26
CA MET A 186 0.08 0.42 5.42
C MET A 186 1.35 -0.43 5.25
N ASP A 187 1.51 -1.12 4.13
CA ASP A 187 2.71 -1.90 3.83
C ASP A 187 3.93 -0.95 3.70
N ALA A 188 5.06 -1.35 4.26
CA ALA A 188 6.26 -0.52 4.30
C ALA A 188 6.98 -0.45 2.94
N HIS A 189 6.69 -1.36 2.01
CA HIS A 189 7.31 -1.36 0.70
C HIS A 189 6.65 -0.33 -0.24
N PRO A 190 7.44 0.55 -0.90
CA PRO A 190 6.91 1.60 -1.78
C PRO A 190 5.92 1.12 -2.84
N ASP A 191 6.22 0.00 -3.48
CA ASP A 191 5.33 -0.55 -4.50
C ASP A 191 4.07 -1.20 -3.92
N HIS A 192 4.12 -1.70 -2.67
CA HIS A 192 2.97 -2.36 -2.06
C HIS A 192 1.91 -1.34 -1.70
N TRP A 193 2.26 -0.31 -0.91
CA TRP A 193 1.27 0.68 -0.55
C TRP A 193 0.77 1.45 -1.78
N ALA A 194 1.61 1.67 -2.79
CA ALA A 194 1.21 2.34 -4.03
C ALA A 194 0.23 1.47 -4.84
N ALA A 195 0.50 0.17 -5.00
CA ALA A 195 -0.44 -0.77 -5.62
C ALA A 195 -1.77 -0.82 -4.86
N GLY A 196 -1.73 -0.74 -3.51
CA GLY A 196 -2.91 -0.67 -2.68
C GLY A 196 -3.73 0.60 -2.95
N ALA A 197 -3.05 1.75 -2.98
CA ALA A 197 -3.64 3.04 -3.32
C ALA A 197 -4.28 3.05 -4.72
N PHE A 198 -3.60 2.51 -5.73
CA PHE A 198 -4.14 2.34 -7.08
C PHE A 198 -5.36 1.42 -7.10
N THR A 199 -5.37 0.35 -6.30
CA THR A 199 -6.49 -0.59 -6.23
C THR A 199 -7.72 0.05 -5.59
N GLU A 200 -7.58 0.70 -4.43
CA GLU A 200 -8.69 1.40 -3.78
C GLU A 200 -9.23 2.52 -4.67
N TYR A 201 -8.33 3.23 -5.37
CA TYR A 201 -8.74 4.26 -6.30
C TYR A 201 -9.48 3.70 -7.53
N ALA A 202 -8.96 2.64 -8.15
CA ALA A 202 -9.61 1.95 -9.27
C ALA A 202 -10.99 1.38 -8.89
N ALA A 203 -11.10 0.78 -7.71
CA ALA A 203 -12.37 0.30 -7.17
C ALA A 203 -13.38 1.46 -7.03
N TYR A 204 -12.94 2.60 -6.51
CA TYR A 204 -13.81 3.77 -6.38
C TYR A 204 -14.32 4.29 -7.74
N VAL A 205 -13.45 4.52 -8.73
CA VAL A 205 -13.87 5.08 -10.03
C VAL A 205 -14.77 4.13 -10.81
N SER A 206 -14.58 2.83 -10.59
CA SER A 206 -15.42 1.78 -11.17
C SER A 206 -16.77 1.63 -10.46
N ASN A 207 -17.07 2.48 -9.46
CA ASN A 207 -18.22 2.37 -8.56
C ASN A 207 -18.36 0.95 -7.96
N TYR A 208 -17.24 0.33 -7.62
CA TYR A 208 -17.21 -0.98 -6.99
C TYR A 208 -17.93 -0.93 -5.63
N THR A 209 -18.81 -1.91 -5.39
CA THR A 209 -19.59 -2.03 -4.15
C THR A 209 -19.38 -3.37 -3.44
N GLY A 210 -18.42 -4.18 -3.91
CA GLY A 210 -18.07 -5.43 -3.24
C GLY A 210 -17.12 -5.20 -2.07
N GLU A 211 -16.59 -6.29 -1.54
CA GLU A 211 -15.71 -6.27 -0.37
C GLU A 211 -14.26 -6.03 -0.77
N LEU A 212 -13.52 -5.34 0.09
CA LEU A 212 -12.10 -5.01 -0.04
C LEU A 212 -11.33 -5.65 1.13
N HIS A 213 -10.33 -6.46 0.82
CA HIS A 213 -9.54 -7.22 1.80
C HIS A 213 -8.04 -6.93 1.62
N ALA A 214 -7.47 -6.06 2.44
CA ALA A 214 -6.08 -5.66 2.29
C ALA A 214 -5.14 -6.62 3.06
N TYR A 215 -4.09 -7.16 2.43
CA TYR A 215 -3.08 -8.01 3.07
C TYR A 215 -1.75 -7.25 3.28
N LEU A 216 -0.90 -7.75 4.18
CA LEU A 216 0.45 -7.23 4.42
C LEU A 216 1.52 -8.24 4.03
N ILE A 217 2.63 -7.74 3.49
CA ILE A 217 3.83 -8.55 3.22
C ILE A 217 5.04 -7.93 3.93
N HIS A 218 5.24 -6.62 3.82
CA HIS A 218 6.37 -5.95 4.45
C HIS A 218 5.92 -5.04 5.58
N HIS A 219 6.23 -5.46 6.80
CA HIS A 219 6.14 -4.60 7.97
C HIS A 219 7.20 -5.05 8.99
N LYS A 220 7.76 -4.13 9.78
CA LYS A 220 8.87 -4.42 10.72
C LYS A 220 8.56 -5.52 11.76
N LEU A 221 7.28 -5.80 11.99
CA LEU A 221 6.77 -6.85 12.89
C LEU A 221 5.99 -7.93 12.11
N TRP A 222 6.25 -8.07 10.81
CA TRP A 222 5.54 -8.98 9.90
C TRP A 222 6.46 -9.64 8.85
N PRO A 223 6.27 -10.92 8.54
CA PRO A 223 5.52 -11.87 9.34
C PRO A 223 6.16 -11.99 10.74
N SER A 224 5.36 -12.35 11.74
CA SER A 224 5.79 -12.37 13.16
C SER A 224 7.02 -13.22 13.44
N LEU A 225 7.29 -14.22 12.60
CA LEU A 225 8.47 -15.07 12.63
C LEU A 225 8.86 -15.45 11.19
N TRP A 226 10.12 -15.22 10.81
CA TRP A 226 10.69 -15.63 9.53
C TRP A 226 11.06 -17.12 9.53
N ALA A 227 10.06 -17.96 9.77
CA ALA A 227 10.11 -19.40 9.70
C ALA A 227 8.70 -19.97 9.55
N MET A 228 8.58 -21.15 8.96
CA MET A 228 7.32 -21.88 8.85
C MET A 228 6.80 -22.28 10.24
N ASN A 229 5.50 -22.04 10.47
CA ASN A 229 4.80 -22.49 11.65
C ASN A 229 3.33 -22.75 11.31
N LYS A 230 3.05 -23.95 10.81
CA LYS A 230 1.72 -24.37 10.35
C LYS A 230 0.64 -24.39 11.44
N ASN A 231 1.02 -24.32 12.71
CA ASN A 231 0.08 -24.39 13.84
C ASN A 231 -0.22 -23.03 14.46
N ALA A 232 0.45 -21.96 13.97
CA ALA A 232 0.26 -20.62 14.47
C ALA A 232 -0.54 -19.77 13.48
N PRO A 233 -1.44 -18.90 13.97
CA PRO A 233 -2.15 -17.95 13.13
C PRO A 233 -1.22 -16.82 12.68
N GLU A 234 -1.61 -16.15 11.61
CA GLU A 234 -0.94 -14.96 11.14
C GLU A 234 -1.44 -13.73 11.91
N MET A 235 -0.84 -13.46 13.08
CA MET A 235 -1.31 -12.42 14.00
C MET A 235 -0.96 -10.99 13.52
N PRO A 236 -1.92 -10.04 13.52
CA PRO A 236 -1.70 -8.62 13.24
C PRO A 236 -0.50 -8.04 13.98
N PRO A 237 0.31 -7.17 13.35
CA PRO A 237 1.45 -6.58 14.02
C PRO A 237 1.02 -5.74 15.23
N ALA A 238 1.76 -5.87 16.34
CA ALA A 238 1.31 -5.37 17.65
C ALA A 238 1.09 -3.85 17.72
N ASP A 239 1.76 -3.08 16.86
CA ASP A 239 1.68 -1.63 16.74
C ASP A 239 0.55 -1.14 15.83
N ILE A 240 -0.01 -1.99 14.97
CA ILE A 240 -1.12 -1.64 14.07
C ILE A 240 -2.39 -2.48 14.29
N LYS A 241 -2.37 -3.46 15.20
CA LYS A 241 -3.53 -4.31 15.53
C LYS A 241 -4.80 -3.54 15.96
N ASN A 242 -4.63 -2.32 16.49
CA ASN A 242 -5.70 -1.44 16.96
C ASN A 242 -5.74 -0.11 16.21
N ILE A 243 -5.14 -0.03 15.02
CA ILE A 243 -5.11 1.22 14.27
C ILE A 243 -6.52 1.57 13.76
N GLY A 244 -6.86 2.86 13.78
CA GLY A 244 -8.10 3.35 13.15
C GLY A 244 -8.03 3.24 11.63
N GLY A 245 -9.20 3.21 10.99
CA GLY A 245 -9.32 3.18 9.52
C GLY A 245 -9.34 1.78 8.91
N PHE A 246 -9.12 0.73 9.70
CA PHE A 246 -9.20 -0.66 9.24
C PHE A 246 -9.84 -1.57 10.28
N LYS A 247 -10.42 -2.67 9.82
CA LYS A 247 -10.90 -3.77 10.67
C LYS A 247 -10.17 -5.05 10.28
N TRP A 248 -9.60 -5.76 11.25
CA TRP A 248 -8.90 -7.01 11.00
C TRP A 248 -9.88 -8.17 10.75
N GLU A 249 -9.54 -8.98 9.77
CA GLU A 249 -10.26 -10.17 9.34
C GLU A 249 -9.29 -11.36 9.32
N GLU A 250 -9.83 -12.56 9.53
CA GLU A 250 -9.06 -13.80 9.50
C GLU A 250 -9.75 -14.81 8.58
N ASP A 251 -8.98 -15.39 7.65
CA ASP A 251 -9.36 -16.62 6.95
C ASP A 251 -8.59 -17.80 7.54
N LYS A 252 -9.31 -18.76 8.12
CA LYS A 252 -8.71 -19.98 8.65
C LYS A 252 -8.47 -20.95 7.51
N LEU A 253 -7.25 -21.47 7.43
CA LEU A 253 -6.85 -22.38 6.37
C LEU A 253 -7.10 -23.84 6.79
N SER A 254 -7.61 -24.64 5.87
CA SER A 254 -7.57 -26.10 5.99
C SER A 254 -6.14 -26.65 5.83
N ASP A 255 -5.85 -27.83 6.38
CA ASP A 255 -4.52 -28.44 6.28
C ASP A 255 -4.04 -28.59 4.84
N ASP A 256 -4.95 -28.96 3.92
CA ASP A 256 -4.62 -29.07 2.49
C ASP A 256 -4.36 -27.71 1.84
N ALA A 257 -4.99 -26.62 2.30
CA ALA A 257 -4.69 -25.27 1.84
C ALA A 257 -3.30 -24.81 2.31
N ILE A 258 -2.93 -25.11 3.57
CA ILE A 258 -1.59 -24.82 4.11
C ILE A 258 -0.51 -25.56 3.31
N ASP A 259 -0.75 -26.84 3.00
CA ASP A 259 0.18 -27.64 2.21
C ASP A 259 0.26 -27.19 0.75
N ALA A 260 -0.87 -26.84 0.13
CA ALA A 260 -0.90 -26.28 -1.22
C ALA A 260 -0.15 -24.95 -1.29
N LYS A 261 -0.40 -24.04 -0.35
CA LYS A 261 0.34 -22.77 -0.22
C LYS A 261 1.85 -23.01 -0.09
N LEU A 262 2.28 -23.96 0.75
CA LEU A 262 3.69 -24.32 0.89
C LEU A 262 4.31 -24.81 -0.44
N GLN A 263 3.60 -25.63 -1.21
CA GLN A 263 4.12 -26.10 -2.50
C GLN A 263 4.17 -24.98 -3.54
N ALA A 264 3.21 -24.05 -3.52
CA ALA A 264 3.20 -22.86 -4.37
C ALA A 264 4.35 -21.91 -4.01
N VAL A 265 4.59 -21.63 -2.72
CA VAL A 265 5.72 -20.79 -2.26
C VAL A 265 7.07 -21.36 -2.71
N LYS A 266 7.23 -22.68 -2.77
CA LYS A 266 8.47 -23.31 -3.27
C LYS A 266 8.72 -23.12 -4.77
N LYS A 267 7.73 -22.65 -5.55
CA LYS A 267 7.90 -22.39 -6.99
C LYS A 267 8.67 -21.10 -7.27
N TYR A 268 8.71 -20.17 -6.32
CA TYR A 268 9.46 -18.90 -6.42
C TYR A 268 10.95 -19.12 -6.13
N LYS A 269 11.62 -19.90 -6.97
CA LYS A 269 13.01 -20.30 -6.77
C LYS A 269 13.93 -19.07 -6.67
N THR A 270 13.70 -18.05 -7.48
CA THR A 270 14.47 -16.79 -7.43
C THR A 270 14.45 -16.13 -6.05
N GLN A 271 13.33 -16.22 -5.34
CA GLN A 271 13.16 -15.65 -4.01
C GLN A 271 13.63 -16.61 -2.91
N ILE A 272 13.32 -17.90 -3.04
CA ILE A 272 13.77 -18.95 -2.12
C ILE A 272 15.30 -19.00 -2.04
N ASP A 273 16.00 -18.91 -3.17
CA ASP A 273 17.46 -18.97 -3.21
C ASP A 273 18.12 -17.74 -2.51
N VAL A 274 17.35 -16.68 -2.21
CA VAL A 274 17.82 -15.45 -1.52
C VAL A 274 17.30 -15.34 -0.08
N MET A 275 16.02 -15.61 0.14
CA MET A 275 15.30 -15.23 1.36
C MET A 275 14.31 -16.27 1.86
N ALA A 276 14.59 -17.57 1.67
CA ALA A 276 13.71 -18.67 2.10
C ALA A 276 13.09 -18.54 3.50
N PRO A 277 13.80 -18.10 4.58
CA PRO A 277 13.18 -17.95 5.90
C PRO A 277 12.01 -16.95 5.91
N PHE A 278 12.14 -15.84 5.17
CA PHE A 278 11.06 -14.84 5.02
C PHE A 278 9.88 -15.45 4.27
N MET A 279 10.12 -16.10 3.12
CA MET A 279 9.08 -16.76 2.32
C MET A 279 8.29 -17.79 3.14
N TYR A 280 8.99 -18.61 3.93
CA TYR A 280 8.37 -19.61 4.79
C TYR A 280 7.65 -19.00 6.01
N GLY A 281 7.91 -17.74 6.35
CA GLY A 281 7.21 -17.00 7.39
C GLY A 281 5.70 -16.88 7.16
N PHE A 282 5.24 -16.94 5.90
CA PHE A 282 3.83 -16.86 5.51
C PHE A 282 3.09 -18.20 5.54
N ILE A 283 3.78 -19.29 5.94
CA ILE A 283 3.15 -20.59 6.13
C ILE A 283 2.63 -20.67 7.57
N ARG A 284 1.31 -20.44 7.70
CA ARG A 284 0.51 -20.29 8.93
C ARG A 284 -0.81 -21.06 8.80
N ASN A 285 -1.58 -21.21 9.88
CA ASN A 285 -2.94 -21.81 9.81
C ASN A 285 -4.06 -20.81 9.54
N SER A 286 -3.74 -19.54 9.40
CA SER A 286 -4.66 -18.51 8.92
C SER A 286 -3.93 -17.47 8.09
N GLU A 287 -4.69 -16.78 7.25
CA GLU A 287 -4.29 -15.55 6.56
C GLU A 287 -5.09 -14.39 7.14
N SER A 288 -4.43 -13.25 7.35
CA SER A 288 -5.05 -12.08 7.96
C SER A 288 -5.19 -10.93 6.97
N PHE A 289 -6.36 -10.30 6.98
CA PHE A 289 -6.71 -9.21 6.09
C PHE A 289 -7.22 -7.98 6.86
N MET A 290 -7.27 -6.85 6.18
CA MET A 290 -7.71 -5.57 6.70
C MET A 290 -8.82 -5.01 5.81
N GLN A 291 -10.03 -4.89 6.34
CA GLN A 291 -11.14 -4.24 5.64
C GLN A 291 -11.03 -2.72 5.84
N PRO A 292 -10.84 -1.91 4.77
CA PRO A 292 -10.73 -0.46 4.88
C PRO A 292 -12.03 0.17 5.36
N GLN A 293 -11.93 1.18 6.23
CA GLN A 293 -13.06 1.91 6.78
C GLN A 293 -13.02 3.38 6.35
N VAL A 294 -14.10 3.87 5.75
CA VAL A 294 -14.19 5.29 5.36
C VAL A 294 -14.50 6.15 6.58
N SER A 295 -13.55 6.99 6.95
CA SER A 295 -13.74 7.95 8.05
C SER A 295 -14.45 9.23 7.57
N VAL A 296 -15.21 9.87 8.45
CA VAL A 296 -15.93 11.11 8.14
C VAL A 296 -15.12 12.30 8.66
N ILE A 297 -14.80 13.25 7.77
CA ILE A 297 -14.24 14.55 8.15
C ILE A 297 -15.38 15.40 8.69
N PRO A 298 -15.30 15.86 9.95
CA PRO A 298 -16.37 16.65 10.57
C PRO A 298 -16.48 18.05 9.93
N GLU A 299 -17.71 18.58 9.89
CA GLU A 299 -18.00 19.96 9.50
C GLU A 299 -18.01 20.89 10.73
N LEU A 300 -17.49 22.11 10.56
CA LEU A 300 -17.43 23.14 11.59
C LEU A 300 -18.45 24.24 11.35
N THR A 301 -19.08 24.69 12.44
CA THR A 301 -20.01 25.82 12.43
C THR A 301 -19.34 27.19 12.57
N ALA A 302 -18.06 27.24 12.93
CA ALA A 302 -17.26 28.46 13.05
C ALA A 302 -15.79 28.21 12.65
N VAL A 303 -15.14 29.23 12.09
CA VAL A 303 -13.70 29.20 11.73
C VAL A 303 -12.86 29.23 13.00
N PHE A 304 -11.91 28.30 13.13
CA PHE A 304 -11.07 28.17 14.32
C PHE A 304 -10.04 29.29 14.48
N ASP A 305 -9.72 29.61 15.73
CA ASP A 305 -8.39 30.06 16.10
C ASP A 305 -7.48 28.81 16.19
N VAL A 306 -6.74 28.57 15.11
CA VAL A 306 -6.24 27.25 14.67
C VAL A 306 -5.30 26.51 15.63
N PRO A 307 -4.36 27.11 16.39
CA PRO A 307 -3.26 26.31 16.94
C PRO A 307 -3.60 25.39 18.14
N GLY A 308 -4.76 25.56 18.78
CA GLY A 308 -5.16 24.79 19.97
C GLY A 308 -6.30 23.80 19.74
N GLN A 309 -7.31 24.20 18.95
CA GLN A 309 -8.61 23.53 18.94
C GLN A 309 -8.67 22.33 17.99
N ILE A 310 -7.95 22.33 16.86
CA ILE A 310 -7.94 21.17 15.93
C ILE A 310 -7.25 19.94 16.54
N THR A 311 -6.47 20.11 17.61
CA THR A 311 -5.79 18.99 18.27
C THR A 311 -6.63 18.25 19.30
N GLN A 312 -7.86 18.72 19.52
CA GLN A 312 -8.84 18.04 20.34
C GLN A 312 -9.28 16.73 19.69
N ASN A 313 -9.62 15.73 20.51
CA ASN A 313 -9.98 14.38 20.05
C ASN A 313 -11.12 14.35 19.02
N LYS A 314 -12.03 15.32 19.02
CA LYS A 314 -13.15 15.38 18.07
C LYS A 314 -12.74 15.60 16.60
N PHE A 315 -11.50 16.02 16.33
CA PHE A 315 -10.96 16.21 14.97
C PHE A 315 -9.87 15.21 14.61
N MET A 316 -9.61 14.25 15.51
CA MET A 316 -8.63 13.21 15.31
C MET A 316 -9.20 12.16 14.37
N LEU A 317 -8.58 12.02 13.21
CA LEU A 317 -8.98 11.00 12.24
C LEU A 317 -8.17 9.73 12.44
N ILE A 318 -6.87 9.86 12.69
CA ILE A 318 -5.96 8.73 12.85
C ILE A 318 -4.97 9.04 13.98
N LYS A 319 -4.72 8.03 14.81
CA LYS A 319 -3.77 8.09 15.93
C LYS A 319 -2.69 7.02 15.77
N ASN A 320 -1.49 7.33 16.25
CA ASN A 320 -0.38 6.40 16.42
C ASN A 320 0.08 5.74 15.11
N ILE A 321 0.27 6.53 14.05
CA ILE A 321 0.90 6.01 12.83
C ILE A 321 2.38 5.74 13.14
N GLY A 322 2.78 4.48 13.28
CA GLY A 322 4.20 4.08 13.26
C GLY A 322 5.10 4.58 14.40
N ASP A 323 4.56 5.25 15.42
CA ASP A 323 5.33 5.80 16.53
C ASP A 323 6.08 4.69 17.28
N ASN A 324 7.42 4.73 17.21
CA ASN A 324 8.28 3.79 17.93
C ASN A 324 9.43 4.52 18.58
N GLU A 325 9.94 3.94 19.66
CA GLU A 325 10.93 4.58 20.53
C GLU A 325 12.22 4.96 19.79
N PHE A 326 12.64 4.19 18.78
CA PHE A 326 13.82 4.51 17.97
C PHE A 326 13.60 5.75 17.10
N LYS A 327 12.48 5.85 16.37
CA LYS A 327 12.14 7.04 15.56
C LYS A 327 12.02 8.32 16.42
N ARG A 328 11.55 8.19 17.67
CA ARG A 328 11.48 9.31 18.63
C ARG A 328 12.87 9.85 19.03
N ILE A 329 13.93 9.06 18.89
CA ILE A 329 15.28 9.44 19.29
C ILE A 329 16.10 9.92 18.09
N GLU A 330 16.02 9.23 16.94
CA GLU A 330 16.88 9.53 15.79
C GLU A 330 16.42 10.75 14.99
N GLU A 331 15.13 10.84 14.65
CA GLU A 331 14.58 11.90 13.80
C GLU A 331 13.17 12.30 14.31
N PRO A 332 13.03 12.81 15.55
CA PRO A 332 11.73 13.12 16.16
C PRO A 332 10.92 14.17 15.39
N SER A 333 11.60 15.05 14.67
CA SER A 333 11.00 16.05 13.79
C SER A 333 10.44 15.46 12.49
N ALA A 334 10.67 14.17 12.22
CA ALA A 334 10.15 13.43 11.08
C ALA A 334 9.08 12.40 11.47
N ASN A 335 8.84 12.16 12.76
CA ASN A 335 7.91 11.14 13.25
C ASN A 335 6.46 11.66 13.27
N ILE A 336 5.62 11.20 12.34
CA ILE A 336 4.19 11.57 12.27
C ILE A 336 3.40 10.75 13.30
N VAL A 337 2.79 11.42 14.28
CA VAL A 337 2.05 10.72 15.35
C VAL A 337 0.53 10.77 15.21
N GLN A 338 0.00 11.72 14.43
CA GLN A 338 -1.45 11.95 14.33
C GLN A 338 -1.82 12.73 13.07
N LEU A 339 -2.94 12.36 12.44
CA LEU A 339 -3.63 13.16 11.41
C LEU A 339 -4.94 13.68 11.99
N ASN A 340 -5.14 15.00 11.90
CA ASN A 340 -6.41 15.64 12.20
C ASN A 340 -6.93 16.36 10.97
N SER A 341 -8.26 16.36 10.81
CA SER A 341 -8.89 17.16 9.77
C SER A 341 -10.28 17.63 10.17
N ALA A 342 -10.69 18.74 9.57
CA ALA A 342 -12.03 19.29 9.65
C ALA A 342 -12.34 20.09 8.38
N SER A 343 -13.61 20.36 8.13
CA SER A 343 -14.05 21.17 6.98
C SER A 343 -14.97 22.30 7.40
N ALA A 344 -14.88 23.45 6.74
CA ALA A 344 -15.81 24.58 6.92
C ALA A 344 -15.76 25.51 5.70
N ASN A 345 -16.91 25.96 5.18
CA ASN A 345 -16.98 26.95 4.10
C ASN A 345 -16.06 26.65 2.89
N ASN A 346 -16.04 25.40 2.41
CA ASN A 346 -15.13 24.90 1.35
C ASN A 346 -13.63 24.94 1.69
N THR A 347 -13.27 25.15 2.96
CA THR A 347 -11.89 25.04 3.44
C THR A 347 -11.70 23.69 4.12
N LEU A 348 -10.61 23.01 3.75
CA LEU A 348 -10.15 21.80 4.43
C LEU A 348 -8.98 22.16 5.33
N TYR A 349 -9.12 21.85 6.61
CA TYR A 349 -8.09 22.08 7.62
C TYR A 349 -7.41 20.75 7.90
N ILE A 350 -6.11 20.64 7.66
CA ILE A 350 -5.34 19.42 7.89
C ILE A 350 -4.18 19.72 8.85
N ALA A 351 -4.05 18.93 9.90
CA ALA A 351 -2.92 19.05 10.82
C ALA A 351 -2.22 17.72 11.00
N LEU A 352 -0.90 17.73 10.75
CA LEU A 352 0.01 16.64 11.07
C LEU A 352 0.66 16.95 12.41
N LYS A 353 0.36 16.15 13.42
CA LYS A 353 1.10 16.21 14.67
C LYS A 353 2.38 15.40 14.51
N LEU A 354 3.50 16.03 14.80
CA LEU A 354 4.82 15.38 14.86
C LEU A 354 5.21 15.11 16.31
N HIS A 355 6.22 14.26 16.52
CA HIS A 355 6.79 14.04 17.85
C HIS A 355 7.55 15.27 18.36
N SER A 356 8.30 15.96 17.50
CA SER A 356 8.99 17.23 17.79
C SER A 356 8.70 18.31 16.73
N LYS A 357 9.17 19.54 16.98
CA LYS A 357 8.96 20.68 16.08
C LYS A 357 9.60 20.42 14.71
N PRO A 358 9.04 20.97 13.62
CA PRO A 358 9.60 20.78 12.29
C PRO A 358 11.02 21.34 12.17
N GLU A 359 11.88 20.64 11.43
CA GLU A 359 13.26 21.06 11.21
C GLU A 359 13.45 21.61 9.78
N ALA A 360 14.28 22.64 9.62
CA ALA A 360 14.56 23.26 8.32
C ALA A 360 15.27 22.34 7.30
N SER A 361 15.91 21.26 7.77
CA SER A 361 16.59 20.27 6.92
C SER A 361 15.63 19.26 6.27
N LEU A 362 14.40 19.17 6.77
CA LEU A 362 13.39 18.24 6.30
C LEU A 362 12.41 18.91 5.33
N SER A 363 11.87 18.11 4.42
CA SER A 363 10.74 18.41 3.55
C SER A 363 9.52 17.68 4.09
N TYR A 364 8.38 18.38 4.21
CA TYR A 364 7.11 17.80 4.64
C TYR A 364 6.11 17.94 3.50
N GLU A 365 5.76 16.84 2.87
CA GLU A 365 4.87 16.81 1.72
C GLU A 365 3.49 16.33 2.16
N MET A 366 2.44 16.99 1.69
CA MET A 366 1.07 16.54 1.86
C MET A 366 0.42 16.34 0.51
N HIS A 367 -0.26 15.22 0.38
CA HIS A 367 -0.86 14.75 -0.84
C HIS A 367 -2.34 14.52 -0.58
N ILE A 368 -3.17 15.21 -1.35
CA ILE A 368 -4.61 15.08 -1.28
C ILE A 368 -5.09 14.64 -2.66
N ARG A 369 -5.90 13.58 -2.69
CA ARG A 369 -6.57 13.11 -3.92
C ARG A 369 -8.06 13.30 -3.74
N LEU A 370 -8.67 14.11 -4.60
CA LEU A 370 -10.08 14.46 -4.56
C LEU A 370 -10.83 13.62 -5.59
N LEU A 371 -11.78 12.83 -5.10
CA LEU A 371 -12.51 11.87 -5.92
C LEU A 371 -13.90 12.41 -6.30
N TYR A 372 -14.06 12.78 -7.57
CA TYR A 372 -15.32 13.22 -8.15
C TYR A 372 -15.95 12.10 -9.00
N PRO A 373 -17.28 12.14 -9.24
CA PRO A 373 -17.97 11.10 -10.00
C PRO A 373 -17.40 10.79 -11.39
N MET A 374 -16.75 11.78 -12.05
CA MET A 374 -16.22 11.65 -13.41
C MET A 374 -14.77 12.10 -13.55
N SER A 375 -14.10 12.46 -12.45
CA SER A 375 -12.71 12.91 -12.52
C SER A 375 -12.01 12.80 -11.19
N VAL A 376 -10.69 12.76 -11.23
CA VAL A 376 -9.86 12.94 -10.04
C VAL A 376 -8.95 14.11 -10.19
N LYS A 377 -8.83 14.81 -9.08
CA LYS A 377 -7.97 15.96 -8.95
C LYS A 377 -7.02 15.73 -7.79
N ARG A 378 -5.87 16.38 -7.85
CA ARG A 378 -4.87 16.29 -6.78
C ARG A 378 -4.38 17.64 -6.32
N ILE A 379 -4.02 17.69 -5.06
CA ILE A 379 -3.35 18.83 -4.43
C ILE A 379 -2.10 18.25 -3.78
N ASP A 380 -0.95 18.79 -4.16
CA ASP A 380 0.36 18.41 -3.62
C ASP A 380 1.03 19.66 -3.06
N LEU A 381 1.43 19.57 -1.80
CA LEU A 381 1.87 20.72 -1.01
C LEU A 381 3.17 20.37 -0.28
N LEU A 382 4.17 21.23 -0.39
CA LEU A 382 5.46 21.08 0.25
C LEU A 382 5.65 22.16 1.32
N TYR A 383 5.93 21.75 2.54
CA TYR A 383 6.44 22.62 3.60
C TYR A 383 7.94 22.41 3.76
N LYS A 384 8.72 23.48 3.58
CA LYS A 384 10.18 23.46 3.74
C LYS A 384 10.69 24.83 4.16
N LYS A 385 11.62 24.86 5.11
CA LYS A 385 12.26 26.10 5.62
C LYS A 385 11.24 27.21 6.00
N GLY A 386 10.17 26.85 6.71
CA GLY A 386 9.20 27.83 7.21
C GLY A 386 8.11 28.24 6.22
N LYS A 387 8.08 27.67 5.01
CA LYS A 387 7.16 28.09 3.95
C LYS A 387 6.45 26.91 3.32
N TRP A 388 5.16 27.08 3.08
CA TRP A 388 4.36 26.21 2.23
C TRP A 388 4.49 26.61 0.76
N GLN A 389 4.46 25.61 -0.11
CA GLN A 389 4.56 25.73 -1.56
C GLN A 389 3.60 24.74 -2.20
N TYR A 390 2.93 25.17 -3.27
CA TYR A 390 2.19 24.28 -4.15
C TYR A 390 3.13 23.58 -5.13
N GLU A 391 2.89 22.30 -5.40
CA GLU A 391 3.62 21.53 -6.40
C GLU A 391 2.69 21.06 -7.52
N ASN A 392 2.97 21.50 -8.75
CA ASN A 392 2.29 20.99 -9.94
C ASN A 392 2.94 19.67 -10.40
N LYS A 393 2.49 18.55 -9.82
CA LYS A 393 3.07 17.23 -10.08
C LYS A 393 2.48 16.52 -11.32
N ALA A 394 1.25 16.84 -11.73
CA ALA A 394 0.59 16.23 -12.89
C ALA A 394 -0.49 17.12 -13.52
N GLY A 395 -0.95 16.79 -14.73
CA GLY A 395 -2.01 17.53 -15.44
C GLY A 395 -3.39 17.52 -14.74
N ASN A 396 -3.60 16.66 -13.75
CA ASN A 396 -4.78 16.68 -12.88
C ASN A 396 -4.57 17.39 -11.54
N SER A 397 -3.42 18.06 -11.33
CA SER A 397 -3.18 18.92 -10.19
C SER A 397 -4.07 20.17 -10.24
N ILE A 398 -4.60 20.58 -9.08
CA ILE A 398 -5.28 21.86 -8.93
C ILE A 398 -4.35 22.85 -8.25
N VAL A 399 -4.24 24.04 -8.83
CA VAL A 399 -3.46 25.13 -8.26
C VAL A 399 -4.13 25.66 -7.00
N ILE A 400 -3.38 25.73 -5.90
CA ILE A 400 -3.79 26.35 -4.65
C ILE A 400 -3.01 27.65 -4.47
N ASN A 401 -3.71 28.79 -4.57
CA ASN A 401 -3.10 30.12 -4.49
C ASN A 401 -2.96 30.62 -3.04
N ASP A 402 -3.92 30.28 -2.17
CA ASP A 402 -3.96 30.72 -0.78
C ASP A 402 -3.58 29.57 0.16
N ILE A 403 -2.28 29.29 0.28
CA ILE A 403 -1.77 28.33 1.25
C ILE A 403 -1.38 29.09 2.52
N ASN A 404 -2.20 28.96 3.56
CA ASN A 404 -1.92 29.55 4.86
C ASN A 404 -1.64 28.42 5.86
N GLY A 405 -0.54 28.52 6.61
CA GLY A 405 -0.20 27.52 7.62
C GLY A 405 0.78 28.10 8.62
N ASN A 406 0.56 27.86 9.90
CA ASN A 406 1.44 28.30 10.97
C ASN A 406 2.19 27.09 11.53
N VAL A 407 3.51 27.21 11.73
CA VAL A 407 4.30 26.16 12.35
C VAL A 407 4.67 26.59 13.77
N TYR A 408 4.02 25.95 14.74
CA TYR A 408 4.35 26.09 16.15
C TYR A 408 5.19 24.88 16.58
N ASP A 409 4.57 23.90 17.24
CA ASP A 409 5.22 22.66 17.70
C ASP A 409 4.87 21.45 16.82
N LYS A 410 4.23 21.70 15.68
CA LYS A 410 3.59 20.72 14.77
C LYS A 410 3.57 21.30 13.33
N VAL A 411 3.38 20.47 12.31
CA VAL A 411 3.18 20.93 10.91
C VAL A 411 1.70 21.11 10.64
N TRP A 412 1.29 22.33 10.29
CA TRP A 412 -0.09 22.66 10.02
C TRP A 412 -0.28 23.16 8.61
N LEU A 413 -1.39 22.77 7.99
CA LEU A 413 -1.85 23.29 6.72
C LEU A 413 -3.32 23.72 6.82
N CYS A 414 -3.62 24.91 6.30
CA CYS A 414 -4.95 25.26 5.84
C CYS A 414 -4.89 25.44 4.32
N CYS A 415 -5.71 24.68 3.57
CA CYS A 415 -5.89 24.91 2.15
C CYS A 415 -7.38 25.10 1.84
N ASN A 416 -7.70 26.20 1.17
CA ASN A 416 -9.02 26.37 0.57
C ASN A 416 -9.17 25.31 -0.53
N LEU A 417 -10.21 24.48 -0.48
CA LEU A 417 -10.50 23.55 -1.56
C LEU A 417 -11.13 24.37 -2.71
N PRO A 418 -10.54 24.36 -3.90
CA PRO A 418 -10.95 25.26 -4.97
C PRO A 418 -12.27 24.88 -5.68
N ILE A 419 -12.97 23.80 -5.30
CA ILE A 419 -14.04 23.17 -6.10
C ILE A 419 -15.12 22.51 -5.20
N SER A 420 -16.30 22.24 -5.77
CA SER A 420 -17.43 21.47 -5.21
C SER A 420 -17.03 20.27 -4.35
N THR A 421 -17.94 19.83 -3.47
CA THR A 421 -17.75 18.71 -2.52
C THR A 421 -17.39 17.41 -3.26
N PRO A 422 -16.16 16.87 -3.10
CA PRO A 422 -15.83 15.55 -3.63
C PRO A 422 -16.63 14.47 -2.89
N ARG A 423 -16.84 13.31 -3.52
CA ARG A 423 -17.53 12.19 -2.87
C ARG A 423 -16.67 11.56 -1.78
N TYR A 424 -15.37 11.44 -2.06
CA TYR A 424 -14.34 11.06 -1.10
C TYR A 424 -13.06 11.85 -1.36
N LEU A 425 -12.17 11.87 -0.38
CA LEU A 425 -10.81 12.31 -0.56
C LEU A 425 -9.84 11.38 0.16
N TYR A 426 -8.67 11.20 -0.42
CA TYR A 426 -7.54 10.60 0.26
C TYR A 426 -6.61 11.67 0.78
N ILE A 427 -6.03 11.44 1.96
CA ILE A 427 -4.98 12.26 2.54
C ILE A 427 -3.82 11.35 2.93
N ASN A 428 -2.63 11.65 2.42
CA ASN A 428 -1.36 11.06 2.86
C ASN A 428 -0.29 12.14 2.99
N ALA A 429 0.84 11.78 3.60
CA ALA A 429 1.95 12.70 3.81
C ALA A 429 3.29 11.97 3.83
N ASP A 430 4.32 12.62 3.29
CA ASP A 430 5.69 12.13 3.25
C ASP A 430 6.61 13.11 3.98
N ILE A 431 7.58 12.59 4.71
CA ILE A 431 8.66 13.41 5.26
C ILE A 431 9.97 12.92 4.71
N SER A 432 10.74 13.83 4.11
CA SER A 432 11.95 13.50 3.37
C SER A 432 13.14 14.35 3.82
N LYS A 433 14.34 13.78 3.76
CA LYS A 433 15.63 14.45 3.99
C LYS A 433 16.46 14.33 2.70
N GLY A 434 16.54 15.42 1.95
CA GLY A 434 16.98 15.35 0.55
C GLY A 434 15.99 14.50 -0.25
N ASP A 435 16.51 13.54 -1.01
CA ASP A 435 15.70 12.62 -1.84
C ASP A 435 15.26 11.35 -1.08
N LYS A 436 15.64 11.21 0.19
CA LYS A 436 15.31 10.04 1.00
C LYS A 436 14.07 10.32 1.85
N MET A 437 13.02 9.53 1.64
CA MET A 437 11.87 9.48 2.54
C MET A 437 12.28 8.87 3.89
N ILE A 438 11.92 9.56 4.97
CA ILE A 438 12.21 9.22 6.37
C ILE A 438 10.96 8.65 7.05
N ASP A 439 9.79 9.23 6.77
CA ASP A 439 8.52 8.76 7.31
C ASP A 439 7.39 8.96 6.30
N HIS A 440 6.31 8.21 6.48
CA HIS A 440 5.13 8.24 5.62
C HIS A 440 3.86 8.02 6.45
N LEU A 441 2.86 8.84 6.21
CA LEU A 441 1.48 8.60 6.62
C LEU A 441 0.79 7.81 5.51
N PRO A 442 0.35 6.56 5.76
CA PRO A 442 -0.39 5.76 4.80
C PRO A 442 -1.57 6.51 4.19
N LEU A 443 -2.02 6.05 3.01
CA LEU A 443 -3.20 6.59 2.38
C LEU A 443 -4.47 6.14 3.12
N TYR A 444 -5.27 7.11 3.57
CA TYR A 444 -6.59 6.87 4.19
C TYR A 444 -7.70 7.55 3.42
N MET A 445 -8.83 6.85 3.29
CA MET A 445 -10.02 7.34 2.61
C MET A 445 -10.97 8.06 3.57
N PHE A 446 -11.38 9.26 3.18
CA PHE A 446 -12.31 10.07 3.94
C PHE A 446 -13.49 10.50 3.08
N LYS A 447 -14.62 10.79 3.73
CA LYS A 447 -15.71 11.58 3.13
C LYS A 447 -15.94 12.84 3.95
N LEU A 448 -16.36 13.91 3.28
CA LEU A 448 -16.83 15.10 3.98
C LEU A 448 -18.18 14.77 4.64
N GLN A 449 -18.42 15.31 5.83
CA GLN A 449 -19.75 15.31 6.43
C GLN A 449 -20.71 16.03 5.47
N ALA A 450 -21.88 15.43 5.21
CA ALA A 450 -22.89 16.08 4.39
C ALA A 450 -23.38 17.34 5.12
N GLN A 451 -23.40 18.47 4.40
CA GLN A 451 -23.93 19.75 4.88
C GLN A 451 -25.45 19.70 5.08
#